data_AF-A0A2W4VBH0-F1
#
_entry.id   AF-A0A2W4VBH0-F1
#
_cell.length_a   1.000
_cell.length_b   1.000
_cell.length_c   1.000
_cell.angle_alpha   90.00
_cell.angle_beta   90.00
_cell.angle_gamma   90.00
#
_symmetry.space_group_name_H-M   'P 1'
#
loop_
_entity.id
_entity.type
_entity.pdbx_description
1 polymer ?
#
loop_
_entity_poly.entity_id
_entity_poly.type
_entity_poly.pdbx_seq_one_letter_code
_entity_poly.pdbx_strand_id
1 'polypeptide(L)'
;MPVVKSNWVKKTLGACLAFSFSTLLISSPFVSTTVLAHAEHGSEGGIPTVSAKAKLPKGLSLQVVKTNAYQFALATDGQQRVEILGEDKRAFLRFDRDKLYADLNATGWHRSRQPGGGPIPERLKDNPKLKPNWVLLDKQPGYGWYDPRLIKEDLAHFNLAMVANGKPISVRIERIEAEPMTGYWRPLLVNEPEFTGLNAMVPGLSGNNFMLSRMGTAKSEFQVLDDQGAPFLELREDGVWLNSMHAWASSVELFHSPGTEQAPWVKVSETGTVTYADPRLNKKPVKTSETGSWVIPVKQKEGEQQNLLKGELKWQTIVEQVN
;
A
#
# COMPACT_ATOMS: atom_id res chain seq x y z
N MET A 1 -29.84 -11.71 6.36
CA MET A 1 -28.69 -11.55 5.42
C MET A 1 -27.41 -11.47 6.23
N PRO A 2 -26.58 -12.52 6.31
CA PRO A 2 -25.33 -12.43 7.04
C PRO A 2 -24.19 -12.07 6.10
N VAL A 3 -23.52 -10.95 6.44
CA VAL A 3 -22.28 -10.46 5.86
C VAL A 3 -21.15 -11.45 6.16
N VAL A 4 -20.65 -12.16 5.15
CA VAL A 4 -19.51 -13.07 5.31
C VAL A 4 -18.20 -12.29 5.14
N LYS A 5 -17.58 -12.03 6.29
CA LYS A 5 -16.18 -11.68 6.61
C LYS A 5 -15.18 -11.62 5.42
N SER A 6 -14.81 -10.41 5.00
CA SER A 6 -13.69 -10.12 4.07
C SER A 6 -12.30 -10.14 4.73
N ASN A 7 -12.22 -10.40 6.05
CA ASN A 7 -10.97 -10.33 6.81
C ASN A 7 -9.98 -11.48 6.59
N TRP A 8 -10.42 -12.63 6.05
CA TRP A 8 -9.51 -13.77 5.82
C TRP A 8 -8.58 -13.51 4.62
N VAL A 9 -9.13 -12.96 3.53
CA VAL A 9 -8.40 -12.70 2.28
C VAL A 9 -7.24 -11.72 2.48
N LYS A 10 -7.46 -10.63 3.24
CA LYS A 10 -6.41 -9.63 3.52
C LYS A 10 -5.27 -10.16 4.38
N LYS A 11 -5.55 -11.03 5.37
CA LYS A 11 -4.51 -11.60 6.25
C LYS A 11 -3.65 -12.65 5.52
N THR A 12 -4.24 -13.47 4.65
CA THR A 12 -3.51 -14.54 3.94
C THR A 12 -2.66 -13.99 2.79
N LEU A 13 -3.13 -12.96 2.06
CA LEU A 13 -2.36 -12.29 1.01
C LEU A 13 -1.18 -11.47 1.57
N GLY A 14 -1.35 -10.83 2.73
CA GLY A 14 -0.26 -10.14 3.43
C GLY A 14 0.87 -11.10 3.85
N ALA A 15 0.55 -12.35 4.21
CA ALA A 15 1.54 -13.36 4.54
C ALA A 15 2.28 -13.93 3.30
N CYS A 16 1.61 -14.02 2.13
CA CYS A 16 2.24 -14.48 0.89
C CYS A 16 3.36 -13.54 0.39
N LEU A 17 3.26 -12.24 0.66
CA LEU A 17 4.26 -11.23 0.27
C LEU A 17 5.53 -11.27 1.14
N ALA A 18 5.45 -11.78 2.36
CA ALA A 18 6.56 -11.74 3.32
C ALA A 18 7.64 -12.82 3.09
N PHE A 19 7.35 -13.88 2.33
CA PHE A 19 8.20 -15.09 2.35
C PHE A 19 8.78 -15.55 1.01
N SER A 20 8.71 -14.73 -0.05
CA SER A 20 9.48 -14.97 -1.29
C SER A 20 10.99 -14.71 -1.17
N PHE A 21 11.49 -14.38 0.03
CA PHE A 21 12.93 -14.20 0.29
C PHE A 21 13.49 -15.40 1.07
N SER A 22 14.00 -16.41 0.35
CA SER A 22 15.14 -17.19 0.85
C SER A 22 16.38 -16.69 0.10
N THR A 23 16.99 -15.63 0.65
CA THR A 23 18.32 -15.17 0.25
C THR A 23 19.35 -15.83 1.14
N LEU A 24 20.33 -16.46 0.51
CA LEU A 24 21.57 -16.93 1.12
C LEU A 24 22.27 -15.70 1.73
N LEU A 25 22.40 -15.63 3.06
CA LEU A 25 23.10 -14.56 3.75
C LEU A 25 24.62 -14.72 3.54
N ILE A 26 25.22 -13.86 2.72
CA ILE A 26 26.65 -13.56 2.81
C ILE A 26 26.76 -12.23 3.56
N SER A 27 27.31 -12.29 4.76
CA SER A 27 27.54 -11.14 5.63
C SER A 27 28.70 -10.29 5.11
N SER A 28 28.47 -8.98 4.94
CA SER A 28 29.51 -7.94 4.97
C SER A 28 28.88 -6.55 5.19
N PRO A 29 29.62 -5.60 5.78
CA PRO A 29 29.05 -4.51 6.57
C PRO A 29 28.87 -3.19 5.80
N PHE A 30 27.86 -2.42 6.24
CA PHE A 30 27.65 -0.96 6.12
C PHE A 30 28.10 -0.26 4.83
N VAL A 31 27.12 0.11 3.99
CA VAL A 31 27.16 1.35 3.18
C VAL A 31 25.76 2.00 3.16
N SER A 32 25.77 3.31 3.40
CA SER A 32 24.70 4.29 3.52
C SER A 32 23.42 4.07 2.69
N THR A 33 22.28 4.28 3.35
CA THR A 33 20.97 4.46 2.71
C THR A 33 20.91 5.80 2.00
N THR A 34 21.24 5.84 0.72
CA THR A 34 20.65 6.84 -0.18
C THR A 34 19.18 6.47 -0.37
N VAL A 35 18.28 7.29 0.15
CA VAL A 35 16.87 7.29 -0.28
C VAL A 35 16.88 7.73 -1.74
N LEU A 36 17.03 6.76 -2.66
CA LEU A 36 16.62 6.98 -4.03
C LEU A 36 15.09 7.03 -4.01
N ALA A 37 14.54 8.22 -4.19
CA ALA A 37 13.25 8.36 -4.83
C ALA A 37 13.35 7.56 -6.15
N HIS A 38 12.72 6.39 -6.21
CA HIS A 38 12.57 5.68 -7.47
C HIS A 38 11.66 6.55 -8.33
N ALA A 39 12.26 7.29 -9.26
CA ALA A 39 11.58 7.85 -10.40
C ALA A 39 10.78 6.70 -11.03
N GLU A 40 9.46 6.81 -10.92
CA GLU A 40 8.51 5.95 -11.57
C GLU A 40 8.72 6.13 -13.08
N HIS A 41 9.55 5.28 -13.68
CA HIS A 41 9.52 5.10 -15.12
C HIS A 41 8.12 4.61 -15.44
N GLY A 42 7.31 5.52 -16.02
CA GLY A 42 5.96 5.24 -16.48
C GLY A 42 5.98 3.97 -17.31
N SER A 43 5.19 2.98 -16.87
CA SER A 43 4.94 1.79 -17.67
C SER A 43 4.11 2.24 -18.87
N GLU A 44 4.70 2.28 -20.05
CA GLU A 44 4.01 2.63 -21.31
C GLU A 44 2.96 1.57 -21.73
N GLY A 45 2.77 0.50 -20.95
CA GLY A 45 1.61 -0.37 -21.02
C GLY A 45 1.01 -0.58 -19.64
N GLY A 46 -0.25 -0.20 -19.45
CA GLY A 46 -0.96 -0.13 -18.17
C GLY A 46 -0.80 -1.32 -17.21
N ILE A 47 -1.27 -1.10 -15.98
CA ILE A 47 -1.06 -2.02 -14.85
C ILE A 47 -1.80 -3.34 -15.09
N PRO A 48 -1.09 -4.49 -15.18
CA PRO A 48 -1.72 -5.79 -15.38
C PRO A 48 -2.56 -6.15 -14.15
N THR A 49 -3.84 -6.41 -14.36
CA THR A 49 -4.82 -6.60 -13.29
C THR A 49 -5.73 -7.78 -13.61
N VAL A 50 -6.11 -8.56 -12.60
CA VAL A 50 -7.16 -9.58 -12.76
C VAL A 50 -8.47 -8.86 -13.08
N SER A 51 -9.09 -9.19 -14.20
CA SER A 51 -10.34 -8.55 -14.64
C SER A 51 -11.41 -8.65 -13.55
N ALA A 52 -12.12 -7.55 -13.30
CA ALA A 52 -13.25 -7.52 -12.36
C ALA A 52 -14.38 -8.49 -12.75
N LYS A 53 -14.42 -8.92 -14.02
CA LYS A 53 -15.39 -9.90 -14.55
C LYS A 53 -14.93 -11.35 -14.38
N ALA A 54 -13.69 -11.59 -13.92
CA ALA A 54 -13.17 -12.93 -13.71
C ALA A 54 -13.96 -13.65 -12.62
N LYS A 55 -14.42 -14.87 -12.93
CA LYS A 55 -15.12 -15.73 -11.98
C LYS A 55 -14.16 -16.80 -11.47
N LEU A 56 -13.72 -16.65 -10.22
CA LEU A 56 -12.97 -17.68 -9.52
C LEU A 56 -13.94 -18.59 -8.73
N PRO A 57 -13.66 -19.91 -8.65
CA PRO A 57 -14.34 -20.79 -7.71
C PRO A 57 -14.27 -20.27 -6.28
N LYS A 58 -15.31 -20.55 -5.48
CA LYS A 58 -15.34 -20.24 -4.05
C LYS A 58 -14.10 -20.84 -3.36
N GLY A 59 -13.42 -20.07 -2.52
CA GLY A 59 -12.22 -20.54 -1.82
C GLY A 59 -10.91 -20.28 -2.56
N LEU A 60 -10.95 -19.70 -3.77
CA LEU A 60 -9.76 -19.22 -4.49
C LEU A 60 -9.73 -17.70 -4.53
N SER A 61 -8.53 -17.14 -4.36
CA SER A 61 -8.24 -15.72 -4.56
C SER A 61 -7.01 -15.60 -5.46
N LEU A 62 -7.07 -14.74 -6.47
CA LEU A 62 -5.95 -14.43 -7.34
C LEU A 62 -5.82 -12.91 -7.46
N GLN A 63 -4.59 -12.41 -7.35
CA GLN A 63 -4.27 -11.01 -7.58
C GLN A 63 -2.99 -10.91 -8.40
N VAL A 64 -2.83 -9.77 -9.09
CA VAL A 64 -1.52 -9.32 -9.56
C VAL A 64 -1.00 -8.33 -8.53
N VAL A 65 0.23 -8.53 -8.07
CA VAL A 65 0.90 -7.68 -7.09
C VAL A 65 2.20 -7.14 -7.67
N LYS A 66 2.55 -5.90 -7.36
CA LYS A 66 3.83 -5.31 -7.73
C LYS A 66 4.76 -5.34 -6.52
N THR A 67 5.91 -6.00 -6.68
CA THR A 67 7.02 -5.94 -5.72
C THR A 67 8.19 -5.23 -6.38
N ASN A 68 9.30 -5.93 -6.67
CA ASN A 68 10.31 -5.47 -7.63
C ASN A 68 9.83 -5.62 -9.09
N ALA A 69 8.91 -6.55 -9.35
CA ALA A 69 8.21 -6.73 -10.63
C ALA A 69 6.78 -7.27 -10.38
N TYR A 70 5.96 -7.29 -11.42
CA TYR A 70 4.61 -7.87 -11.34
C TYR A 70 4.67 -9.39 -11.16
N GLN A 71 3.86 -9.89 -10.21
CA GLN A 71 3.70 -11.31 -9.88
C GLN A 71 2.22 -11.64 -9.77
N PHE A 72 1.85 -12.88 -10.05
CA PHE A 72 0.61 -13.42 -9.53
C PHE A 72 0.78 -13.81 -8.07
N ALA A 73 -0.27 -13.62 -7.27
CA ALA A 73 -0.40 -14.20 -5.94
C ALA A 73 -1.73 -14.94 -5.89
N LEU A 74 -1.68 -16.25 -5.65
CA LEU A 74 -2.86 -17.10 -5.49
C LEU A 74 -2.94 -17.65 -4.06
N ALA A 75 -4.13 -17.66 -3.50
CA ALA A 75 -4.45 -18.33 -2.24
C ALA A 75 -5.67 -19.25 -2.40
N THR A 76 -5.68 -20.35 -1.66
CA THR A 76 -6.75 -21.36 -1.61
C THR A 76 -7.19 -21.64 -0.17
N ASP A 77 -8.43 -22.08 0.04
CA ASP A 77 -8.93 -22.61 1.32
C ASP A 77 -8.58 -24.10 1.53
N GLY A 78 -7.85 -24.71 0.60
CA GLY A 78 -7.40 -26.10 0.66
C GLY A 78 -8.49 -27.13 0.36
N GLN A 79 -9.71 -26.71 -0.01
CA GLN A 79 -10.79 -27.64 -0.35
C GLN A 79 -10.73 -28.13 -1.80
N GLN A 80 -9.89 -27.50 -2.63
CA GLN A 80 -9.77 -27.80 -4.05
C GLN A 80 -8.32 -28.07 -4.42
N ARG A 81 -8.12 -28.99 -5.36
CA ARG A 81 -6.86 -29.12 -6.07
C ARG A 81 -6.85 -28.14 -7.23
N VAL A 82 -5.85 -27.27 -7.27
CA VAL A 82 -5.70 -26.23 -8.29
C VAL A 82 -4.36 -26.39 -9.00
N GLU A 83 -4.39 -26.41 -10.33
CA GLU A 83 -3.19 -26.49 -11.17
C GLU A 83 -3.09 -25.24 -12.05
N ILE A 84 -1.89 -24.66 -12.11
CA ILE A 84 -1.59 -23.48 -12.94
C ILE A 84 -0.91 -23.97 -14.22
N LEU A 85 -1.45 -23.57 -15.37
CA LEU A 85 -0.95 -24.00 -16.67
C LEU A 85 -0.02 -22.94 -17.28
N GLY A 86 1.09 -23.41 -17.84
CA GLY A 86 1.99 -22.58 -18.63
C GLY A 86 1.41 -22.27 -20.03
N GLU A 87 2.16 -21.50 -20.81
CA GLU A 87 1.80 -21.21 -22.22
C GLU A 87 1.68 -22.49 -23.07
N ASP A 88 2.45 -23.53 -22.73
CA ASP A 88 2.40 -24.86 -23.32
C ASP A 88 1.22 -25.72 -22.85
N LYS A 89 0.30 -25.14 -22.05
CA LYS A 89 -0.85 -25.79 -21.41
C LYS A 89 -0.48 -26.91 -20.43
N ARG A 90 0.80 -27.05 -20.06
CA ARG A 90 1.25 -28.01 -19.05
C ARG A 90 1.13 -27.39 -17.67
N ALA A 91 0.61 -28.16 -16.71
CA ALA A 91 0.59 -27.75 -15.32
C ALA A 91 2.02 -27.68 -14.78
N PHE A 92 2.40 -26.55 -14.17
CA PHE A 92 3.73 -26.37 -13.59
C PHE A 92 3.71 -26.09 -12.09
N LEU A 93 2.60 -25.57 -11.57
CA LEU A 93 2.31 -25.46 -10.14
C LEU A 93 1.02 -26.20 -9.81
N ARG A 94 0.97 -26.80 -8.62
CA ARG A 94 -0.21 -27.48 -8.09
C ARG A 94 -0.38 -27.21 -6.61
N PHE A 95 -1.51 -26.62 -6.24
CA PHE A 95 -2.01 -26.56 -4.88
C PHE A 95 -2.88 -27.78 -4.63
N ASP A 96 -2.61 -28.50 -3.55
CA ASP A 96 -3.39 -29.65 -3.10
C ASP A 96 -3.46 -29.63 -1.56
N ARG A 97 -4.65 -29.28 -1.05
CA ARG A 97 -4.87 -28.96 0.37
C ARG A 97 -3.98 -27.80 0.83
N ASP A 98 -3.14 -28.04 1.83
CA ASP A 98 -2.18 -27.13 2.41
C ASP A 98 -0.79 -27.20 1.75
N LYS A 99 -0.65 -27.94 0.64
CA LYS A 99 0.65 -28.21 0.00
C LYS A 99 0.74 -27.60 -1.38
N LEU A 100 1.92 -27.08 -1.68
CA LEU A 100 2.30 -26.58 -3.01
C LEU A 100 3.34 -27.52 -3.63
N TYR A 101 3.08 -27.93 -4.87
CA TYR A 101 4.01 -28.70 -5.68
C TYR A 101 4.38 -27.94 -6.95
N ALA A 102 5.60 -28.15 -7.45
CA ALA A 102 6.01 -27.77 -8.80
C ALA A 102 6.43 -28.96 -9.63
N ASP A 103 6.15 -28.90 -10.93
CA ASP A 103 6.69 -29.85 -11.91
C ASP A 103 8.04 -29.33 -12.41
N LEU A 104 9.14 -29.91 -11.94
CA LEU A 104 10.49 -29.50 -12.34
C LEU A 104 10.81 -29.82 -13.81
N ASN A 105 9.95 -30.58 -14.49
CA ASN A 105 10.02 -30.86 -15.92
C ASN A 105 9.07 -30.00 -16.76
N ALA A 106 8.31 -29.07 -16.15
CA ALA A 106 7.49 -28.12 -16.89
C ALA A 106 8.28 -26.85 -17.21
N THR A 107 8.19 -26.36 -18.45
CA THR A 107 8.86 -25.11 -18.86
C THR A 107 8.33 -23.91 -18.07
N GLY A 108 7.03 -23.92 -17.74
CA GLY A 108 6.37 -22.90 -16.92
C GLY A 108 7.02 -22.71 -15.54
N TRP A 109 7.50 -23.78 -14.89
CA TRP A 109 8.17 -23.69 -13.59
C TRP A 109 9.48 -22.90 -13.69
N HIS A 110 10.28 -23.16 -14.71
CA HIS A 110 11.55 -22.44 -14.87
C HIS A 110 11.31 -20.97 -15.21
N ARG A 111 10.33 -20.70 -16.08
CA ARG A 111 9.94 -19.34 -16.41
C ARG A 111 9.42 -18.56 -15.21
N SER A 112 8.77 -19.22 -14.24
CA SER A 112 8.09 -18.52 -13.15
C SER A 112 8.97 -18.04 -12.00
N ARG A 113 10.27 -18.34 -12.03
CA ARG A 113 11.18 -18.13 -10.90
C ARG A 113 11.81 -16.73 -10.82
N GLN A 114 11.78 -15.96 -11.90
CA GLN A 114 12.36 -14.62 -11.93
C GLN A 114 11.56 -13.68 -12.83
N PRO A 115 11.63 -12.36 -12.61
CA PRO A 115 11.04 -11.37 -13.49
C PRO A 115 11.44 -11.59 -14.96
N GLY A 116 10.46 -11.50 -15.87
CA GLY A 116 10.67 -11.66 -17.32
C GLY A 116 10.91 -13.07 -17.84
N GLY A 117 11.07 -14.07 -16.96
CA GLY A 117 11.22 -15.46 -17.35
C GLY A 117 12.61 -16.04 -17.05
N GLY A 118 12.63 -17.11 -16.25
CA GLY A 118 13.85 -17.90 -16.03
C GLY A 118 14.32 -18.70 -17.26
N PRO A 119 15.62 -19.00 -17.35
CA PRO A 119 16.16 -19.84 -18.41
C PRO A 119 15.56 -21.25 -18.33
N ILE A 120 15.15 -21.79 -19.48
CA ILE A 120 14.67 -23.17 -19.58
C ILE A 120 15.88 -24.10 -19.78
N PRO A 121 16.07 -25.15 -18.95
CA PRO A 121 17.13 -26.14 -19.16
C PRO A 121 17.04 -26.80 -20.54
N GLU A 122 18.19 -27.00 -21.21
CA GLU A 122 18.25 -27.59 -22.56
C GLU A 122 17.48 -28.92 -22.68
N ARG A 123 17.61 -29.79 -21.67
CA ARG A 123 16.88 -31.08 -21.60
C ARG A 123 15.36 -30.96 -21.76
N LEU A 124 14.77 -29.79 -21.49
CA LEU A 124 13.34 -29.52 -21.63
C LEU A 124 12.98 -28.91 -22.98
N LYS A 125 13.92 -28.21 -23.64
CA LYS A 125 13.67 -27.57 -24.94
C LYS A 125 13.42 -28.60 -26.04
N ASP A 126 14.18 -29.70 -26.01
CA ASP A 126 14.10 -30.76 -27.01
C ASP A 126 13.09 -31.87 -26.65
N ASN A 127 12.46 -31.80 -25.48
CA ASN A 127 11.69 -32.91 -24.95
C ASN A 127 10.42 -32.50 -24.15
N PRO A 128 9.42 -31.88 -24.81
CA PRO A 128 8.23 -31.36 -24.15
C PRO A 128 7.35 -32.45 -23.49
N LYS A 129 7.56 -33.72 -23.86
CA LYS A 129 6.79 -34.88 -23.39
C LYS A 129 7.38 -35.58 -22.16
N LEU A 130 8.42 -35.01 -21.54
CA LEU A 130 8.99 -35.57 -20.30
C LEU A 130 7.90 -35.75 -19.24
N LYS A 131 7.89 -36.91 -18.58
CA LYS A 131 6.95 -37.20 -17.49
C LYS A 131 7.04 -36.12 -16.41
N PRO A 132 5.92 -35.71 -15.79
CA PRO A 132 5.93 -34.76 -14.70
C PRO A 132 6.82 -35.20 -13.54
N ASN A 133 7.61 -34.28 -13.00
CA ASN A 133 8.41 -34.46 -11.79
C ASN A 133 7.89 -33.53 -10.70
N TRP A 134 6.81 -33.94 -10.04
CA TRP A 134 6.16 -33.17 -8.99
C TRP A 134 6.96 -33.21 -7.69
N VAL A 135 7.49 -32.06 -7.29
CA VAL A 135 8.24 -31.89 -6.04
C VAL A 135 7.47 -30.96 -5.11
N LEU A 136 7.38 -31.32 -3.83
CA LEU A 136 6.82 -30.47 -2.79
C LEU A 136 7.72 -29.25 -2.60
N LEU A 137 7.17 -28.06 -2.81
CA LEU A 137 7.87 -26.80 -2.56
C LEU A 137 7.61 -26.29 -1.15
N ASP A 138 6.35 -26.33 -0.72
CA ASP A 138 5.94 -25.68 0.51
C ASP A 138 4.65 -26.28 1.09
N LYS A 139 4.38 -25.96 2.36
CA LYS A 139 3.17 -26.33 3.11
C LYS A 139 2.40 -25.08 3.52
N GLN A 140 1.96 -24.30 2.53
CA GLN A 140 1.12 -23.13 2.76
C GLN A 140 -0.01 -23.02 1.73
N PRO A 141 -1.15 -22.42 2.11
CA PRO A 141 -2.33 -22.30 1.27
C PRO A 141 -2.25 -21.17 0.23
N GLY A 142 -1.07 -20.58 -0.01
CA GLY A 142 -0.89 -19.52 -1.00
C GLY A 142 0.54 -19.43 -1.51
N TYR A 143 0.70 -18.90 -2.72
CA TYR A 143 2.00 -18.76 -3.36
C TYR A 143 1.99 -17.66 -4.43
N GLY A 144 3.11 -16.95 -4.54
CA GLY A 144 3.35 -15.97 -5.59
C GLY A 144 4.35 -16.48 -6.63
N TRP A 145 4.13 -16.13 -7.90
CA TRP A 145 5.06 -16.48 -8.98
C TRP A 145 5.13 -15.38 -10.05
N TYR A 146 6.27 -15.31 -10.74
CA TYR A 146 6.42 -14.43 -11.90
C TYR A 146 5.79 -15.08 -13.13
N ASP A 147 5.19 -14.27 -13.99
CA ASP A 147 4.73 -14.71 -15.31
C ASP A 147 5.27 -13.73 -16.36
N PRO A 148 6.04 -14.19 -17.37
CA PRO A 148 6.63 -13.31 -18.37
C PRO A 148 5.61 -12.41 -19.08
N ARG A 149 4.35 -12.83 -19.16
CA ARG A 149 3.28 -12.06 -19.81
C ARG A 149 2.89 -10.81 -19.02
N LEU A 150 3.13 -10.78 -17.70
CA LEU A 150 2.85 -9.61 -16.86
C LEU A 150 3.74 -8.40 -17.19
N ILE A 151 4.89 -8.61 -17.83
CA ILE A 151 5.80 -7.51 -18.23
C ILE A 151 5.74 -7.18 -19.73
N LYS A 152 4.96 -7.91 -20.52
CA LYS A 152 4.78 -7.65 -21.96
C LYS A 152 3.79 -6.50 -22.15
N GLU A 153 4.30 -5.29 -22.30
CA GLU A 153 3.50 -4.05 -22.39
C GLU A 153 2.62 -4.01 -23.65
N ASP A 154 3.05 -4.65 -24.74
CA ASP A 154 2.32 -4.81 -26.00
C ASP A 154 1.10 -5.74 -25.90
N LEU A 155 0.99 -6.53 -24.83
CA LEU A 155 -0.18 -7.37 -24.56
C LEU A 155 -1.23 -6.60 -23.76
N ALA A 156 -2.22 -6.03 -24.44
CA ALA A 156 -3.38 -5.38 -23.80
C ALA A 156 -4.13 -6.29 -22.82
N HIS A 157 -4.17 -7.60 -23.10
CA HIS A 157 -4.74 -8.60 -22.22
C HIS A 157 -4.23 -10.01 -22.55
N PHE A 158 -4.35 -10.92 -21.58
CA PHE A 158 -4.15 -12.36 -21.80
C PHE A 158 -5.01 -13.18 -20.84
N ASN A 159 -5.09 -14.49 -21.06
CA ASN A 159 -5.78 -15.41 -20.16
C ASN A 159 -4.77 -16.26 -19.40
N LEU A 160 -4.86 -16.26 -18.07
CA LEU A 160 -4.22 -17.25 -17.22
C LEU A 160 -5.09 -18.51 -17.20
N ALA A 161 -4.52 -19.62 -17.68
CA ALA A 161 -5.19 -20.91 -17.69
C ALA A 161 -4.88 -21.68 -16.40
N MET A 162 -5.93 -22.21 -15.79
CA MET A 162 -5.84 -23.02 -14.57
C MET A 162 -6.80 -24.21 -14.67
N VAL A 163 -6.65 -25.17 -13.78
CA VAL A 163 -7.60 -26.29 -13.61
C VAL A 163 -7.92 -26.40 -12.12
N ALA A 164 -9.19 -26.35 -11.73
CA ALA A 164 -9.61 -26.67 -10.36
C ALA A 164 -10.48 -27.91 -10.34
N ASN A 165 -10.10 -28.91 -9.56
CA ASN A 165 -10.79 -30.20 -9.46
C ASN A 165 -11.11 -30.81 -10.85
N GLY A 166 -10.15 -30.73 -11.79
CA GLY A 166 -10.30 -31.23 -13.15
C GLY A 166 -11.09 -30.33 -14.11
N LYS A 167 -11.67 -29.22 -13.63
CA LYS A 167 -12.42 -28.27 -14.46
C LYS A 167 -11.52 -27.11 -14.91
N PRO A 168 -11.44 -26.82 -16.22
CA PRO A 168 -10.70 -25.67 -16.71
C PRO A 168 -11.25 -24.34 -16.16
N ILE A 169 -10.34 -23.44 -15.83
CA ILE A 169 -10.61 -22.05 -15.44
C ILE A 169 -9.74 -21.17 -16.34
N SER A 170 -10.34 -20.12 -16.89
CA SER A 170 -9.64 -19.11 -17.66
C SER A 170 -9.86 -17.76 -16.98
N VAL A 171 -8.78 -17.16 -16.49
CA VAL A 171 -8.83 -15.87 -15.80
C VAL A 171 -8.26 -14.79 -16.70
N ARG A 172 -9.09 -13.83 -17.09
CA ARG A 172 -8.67 -12.71 -17.92
C ARG A 172 -7.85 -11.72 -17.10
N ILE A 173 -6.67 -11.41 -17.61
CA ILE A 173 -5.78 -10.37 -17.11
C ILE A 173 -5.83 -9.24 -18.12
N GLU A 174 -6.12 -8.04 -17.65
CA GLU A 174 -6.27 -6.82 -18.46
C GLU A 174 -5.23 -5.82 -18.01
N ARG A 175 -4.64 -5.07 -18.96
CA ARG A 175 -3.86 -3.89 -18.62
C ARG A 175 -4.81 -2.73 -18.45
N ILE A 176 -4.83 -2.18 -17.24
CA ILE A 176 -5.62 -1.01 -16.90
C ILE A 176 -4.64 0.16 -16.93
N GLU A 177 -4.82 1.04 -17.90
CA GLU A 177 -4.08 2.30 -17.91
C GLU A 177 -4.36 3.04 -16.60
N ALA A 178 -3.30 3.53 -15.97
CA ALA A 178 -3.49 4.42 -14.84
C ALA A 178 -4.21 5.66 -15.37
N GLU A 179 -5.33 6.02 -14.74
CA GLU A 179 -5.98 7.29 -15.03
C GLU A 179 -4.93 8.40 -14.86
N PRO A 180 -4.71 9.24 -15.88
CA PRO A 180 -3.71 10.29 -15.79
C PRO A 180 -4.07 11.18 -14.60
N MET A 181 -3.06 11.52 -13.78
CA MET A 181 -3.28 12.49 -12.71
C MET A 181 -3.56 13.86 -13.33
N THR A 182 -4.84 14.22 -13.40
CA THR A 182 -5.30 15.50 -13.97
C THR A 182 -5.09 16.68 -13.02
N GLY A 183 -4.77 16.41 -11.75
CA GLY A 183 -4.54 17.41 -10.73
C GLY A 183 -4.49 16.84 -9.31
N TYR A 184 -4.40 17.72 -8.33
CA TYR A 184 -4.38 17.37 -6.92
C TYR A 184 -5.08 18.43 -6.06
N TRP A 185 -5.62 18.01 -4.92
CA TRP A 185 -6.13 18.94 -3.91
C TRP A 185 -4.96 19.53 -3.13
N ARG A 186 -4.83 20.86 -3.18
CA ARG A 186 -3.81 21.64 -2.49
C ARG A 186 -4.42 22.30 -1.24
N PRO A 187 -3.98 21.92 -0.04
CA PRO A 187 -4.29 22.65 1.18
C PRO A 187 -3.53 23.99 1.25
N LEU A 188 -4.21 25.04 1.74
CA LEU A 188 -3.67 26.38 1.91
C LEU A 188 -4.07 26.91 3.29
N LEU A 189 -3.11 27.39 4.07
CA LEU A 189 -3.38 28.14 5.30
C LEU A 189 -3.71 29.59 4.92
N VAL A 190 -4.82 30.14 5.45
CA VAL A 190 -5.27 31.51 5.10
C VAL A 190 -5.04 32.54 6.21
N ASN A 191 -4.65 32.10 7.41
CA ASN A 191 -4.29 33.00 8.51
C ASN A 191 -3.13 32.45 9.33
N GLU A 192 -2.34 33.37 9.87
CA GLU A 192 -1.30 33.06 10.84
C GLU A 192 -1.89 32.78 12.23
N PRO A 193 -1.16 32.03 13.09
CA PRO A 193 -1.54 31.88 14.47
C PRO A 193 -1.52 33.22 15.24
N GLU A 194 -2.56 33.50 16.04
CA GLU A 194 -2.64 34.69 16.89
C GLU A 194 -1.77 34.59 18.16
N PHE A 195 -1.31 33.39 18.51
CA PHE A 195 -0.47 33.16 19.68
C PHE A 195 0.99 33.49 19.41
N THR A 196 1.58 34.32 20.27
CA THR A 196 3.02 34.59 20.24
C THR A 196 3.82 33.28 20.43
N GLY A 197 4.70 33.00 19.48
CA GLY A 197 5.57 31.82 19.52
C GLY A 197 4.89 30.53 19.03
N LEU A 198 3.70 30.58 18.45
CA LEU A 198 3.13 29.47 17.69
C LEU A 198 3.27 29.75 16.19
N ASN A 199 3.76 28.77 15.45
CA ASN A 199 3.83 28.81 13.98
C ASN A 199 3.04 27.62 13.40
N ALA A 200 2.39 27.84 12.27
CA ALA A 200 1.61 26.86 11.54
C ALA A 200 1.93 26.94 10.05
N MET A 201 2.02 25.79 9.38
CA MET A 201 2.12 25.75 7.93
C MET A 201 1.59 24.45 7.36
N VAL A 202 1.28 24.47 6.07
CA VAL A 202 0.92 23.30 5.29
C VAL A 202 2.15 22.87 4.47
N PRO A 203 2.85 21.78 4.84
CA PRO A 203 3.99 21.32 4.07
C PRO A 203 3.57 20.60 2.78
N GLY A 204 4.36 20.83 1.71
CA GLY A 204 4.20 20.13 0.44
C GLY A 204 3.14 20.74 -0.50
N LEU A 205 2.96 20.09 -1.66
CA LEU A 205 2.03 20.53 -2.70
C LEU A 205 0.63 19.93 -2.52
N SER A 206 0.52 18.73 -1.95
CA SER A 206 -0.71 17.98 -1.80
C SER A 206 -0.67 17.09 -0.55
N GLY A 207 -1.83 16.60 -0.14
CA GLY A 207 -1.97 15.69 1.00
C GLY A 207 -2.74 16.32 2.15
N ASN A 208 -2.57 15.72 3.32
CA ASN A 208 -3.25 16.10 4.57
C ASN A 208 -2.25 16.44 5.67
N ASN A 209 -1.00 16.73 5.32
CA ASN A 209 0.00 17.08 6.30
C ASN A 209 -0.19 18.52 6.78
N PHE A 210 -0.06 18.72 8.08
CA PHE A 210 -0.07 20.01 8.74
C PHE A 210 1.09 20.07 9.74
N MET A 211 1.80 21.18 9.75
CA MET A 211 2.93 21.39 10.64
C MET A 211 2.61 22.48 11.66
N LEU A 212 2.89 22.18 12.92
CA LEU A 212 2.82 23.13 14.02
C LEU A 212 4.17 23.18 14.75
N SER A 213 4.58 24.37 15.15
CA SER A 213 5.83 24.60 15.87
C SER A 213 5.61 25.57 17.03
N ARG A 214 5.91 25.11 18.25
CA ARG A 214 6.08 25.95 19.43
C ARG A 214 7.51 26.47 19.46
N MET A 215 7.66 27.76 19.19
CA MET A 215 8.92 28.48 19.21
C MET A 215 9.39 28.73 20.64
N GLY A 216 10.69 28.94 20.84
CA GLY A 216 11.25 29.28 22.16
C GLY A 216 10.76 30.61 22.74
N THR A 217 10.12 31.47 21.94
CA THR A 217 9.46 32.71 22.40
C THR A 217 8.08 32.47 22.99
N ALA A 218 7.52 31.26 22.88
CA ALA A 218 6.21 30.93 23.44
C ALA A 218 6.28 30.88 24.97
N LYS A 219 5.35 31.57 25.63
CA LYS A 219 5.19 31.56 27.09
C LYS A 219 4.18 30.52 27.58
N SER A 220 3.50 29.83 26.65
CA SER A 220 2.41 28.91 26.94
C SER A 220 2.63 27.57 26.23
N GLU A 221 1.97 26.53 26.72
CA GLU A 221 1.76 25.28 25.99
C GLU A 221 0.46 25.35 25.20
N PHE A 222 0.41 24.65 24.07
CA PHE A 222 -0.75 24.69 23.18
C PHE A 222 -1.36 23.30 23.02
N GLN A 223 -2.69 23.26 22.95
CA GLN A 223 -3.48 22.07 22.67
C GLN A 223 -4.14 22.19 21.30
N VAL A 224 -3.98 21.17 20.46
CA VAL A 224 -4.72 21.04 19.19
C VAL A 224 -5.96 20.20 19.44
N LEU A 225 -7.10 20.72 19.01
CA LEU A 225 -8.40 20.12 19.28
C LEU A 225 -8.95 19.41 18.05
N ASP A 226 -9.72 18.35 18.29
CA ASP A 226 -10.50 17.65 17.27
C ASP A 226 -11.78 18.42 16.89
N ASP A 227 -12.73 17.77 16.20
CA ASP A 227 -14.00 18.40 15.82
C ASP A 227 -15.03 18.48 16.95
N GLN A 228 -14.81 17.82 18.08
CA GLN A 228 -15.62 17.90 19.30
C GLN A 228 -14.99 18.81 20.36
N GLY A 229 -13.82 19.40 20.08
CA GLY A 229 -13.09 20.24 21.04
C GLY A 229 -12.21 19.46 22.01
N ALA A 230 -12.03 18.15 21.82
CA ALA A 230 -11.16 17.32 22.64
C ALA A 230 -9.69 17.47 22.20
N PRO A 231 -8.75 17.64 23.14
CA PRO A 231 -7.33 17.76 22.81
C PRO A 231 -6.74 16.40 22.43
N PHE A 232 -6.05 16.36 21.29
CA PHE A 232 -5.33 15.16 20.84
C PHE A 232 -3.82 15.37 20.69
N LEU A 233 -3.36 16.60 20.46
CA LEU A 233 -1.94 16.95 20.48
C LEU A 233 -1.68 18.07 21.48
N GLU A 234 -0.53 18.00 22.14
CA GLU A 234 0.01 19.01 23.03
C GLU A 234 1.41 19.43 22.59
N LEU A 235 1.60 20.71 22.34
CA LEU A 235 2.91 21.31 22.14
C LEU A 235 3.37 21.87 23.48
N ARG A 236 4.25 21.13 24.14
CA ARG A 236 4.79 21.41 25.47
C ARG A 236 6.16 22.08 25.38
N GLU A 237 6.68 22.54 26.51
CA GLU A 237 8.04 23.07 26.56
C GLU A 237 9.09 22.01 26.24
N ASP A 238 8.84 20.76 26.62
CA ASP A 238 9.76 19.64 26.47
C ASP A 238 9.58 18.84 25.16
N GLY A 239 8.60 19.17 24.32
CA GLY A 239 8.36 18.49 23.05
C GLY A 239 6.89 18.45 22.63
N VAL A 240 6.55 17.57 21.69
CA VAL A 240 5.17 17.34 21.27
C VAL A 240 4.68 16.00 21.79
N TRP A 241 3.46 16.02 22.32
CA TRP A 241 2.79 14.88 22.94
C TRP A 241 1.47 14.58 22.24
N LEU A 242 1.20 13.30 22.00
CA LEU A 242 -0.03 12.78 21.41
C LEU A 242 -0.83 12.04 22.47
N ASN A 243 -2.14 12.27 22.54
CA ASN A 243 -3.03 11.42 23.29
C ASN A 243 -3.25 10.12 22.50
N SER A 244 -2.52 9.05 22.83
CA SER A 244 -2.56 7.77 22.10
C SER A 244 -3.89 7.02 22.25
N MET A 245 -4.71 7.40 23.23
CA MET A 245 -6.04 6.85 23.45
C MET A 245 -7.13 7.64 22.71
N HIS A 246 -6.77 8.77 22.09
CA HIS A 246 -7.70 9.57 21.30
C HIS A 246 -8.14 8.82 20.04
N ALA A 247 -9.40 9.02 19.61
CA ALA A 247 -9.93 8.39 18.40
C ALA A 247 -9.13 8.72 17.13
N TRP A 248 -8.37 9.81 17.15
CA TRP A 248 -7.53 10.26 16.03
C TRP A 248 -6.07 9.77 16.11
N ALA A 249 -5.66 9.08 17.17
CA ALA A 249 -4.26 8.68 17.34
C ALA A 249 -3.73 7.85 16.16
N SER A 250 -4.56 6.95 15.60
CA SER A 250 -4.20 6.13 14.44
C SER A 250 -4.36 6.83 13.08
N SER A 251 -5.02 7.99 13.00
CA SER A 251 -5.28 8.70 11.74
C SER A 251 -4.31 9.85 11.49
N VAL A 252 -3.55 10.29 12.50
CA VAL A 252 -2.59 11.39 12.39
C VAL A 252 -1.20 10.98 11.91
N GLU A 253 -0.98 9.69 11.64
CA GLU A 253 0.24 9.11 11.04
C GLU A 253 1.54 9.43 11.79
N LEU A 254 1.44 9.69 13.10
CA LEU A 254 2.59 9.85 13.98
C LEU A 254 3.04 8.48 14.49
N PHE A 255 4.34 8.20 14.47
CA PHE A 255 4.87 7.01 15.11
C PHE A 255 4.88 7.20 16.63
N HIS A 256 4.23 6.31 17.35
CA HIS A 256 4.19 6.36 18.80
C HIS A 256 4.01 4.96 19.39
N SER A 257 4.47 4.77 20.63
CA SER A 257 4.05 3.62 21.43
C SER A 257 2.63 3.86 21.99
N PRO A 258 1.83 2.82 22.22
CA PRO A 258 0.57 2.98 22.93
C PRO A 258 0.82 3.37 24.39
N GLY A 259 0.15 4.42 24.85
CA GLY A 259 0.06 4.80 26.26
C GLY A 259 -0.95 3.92 27.02
N THR A 260 -1.25 4.31 28.26
CA THR A 260 -2.24 3.63 29.11
C THR A 260 -3.38 4.58 29.47
N GLU A 261 -4.45 4.07 30.08
CA GLU A 261 -5.53 4.93 30.59
C GLU A 261 -5.03 5.94 31.65
N GLN A 262 -4.02 5.57 32.43
CA GLN A 262 -3.41 6.43 33.45
C GLN A 262 -2.37 7.40 32.88
N ALA A 263 -1.78 7.06 31.72
CA ALA A 263 -0.79 7.87 31.03
C ALA A 263 -1.07 7.86 29.51
N PRO A 264 -2.14 8.53 29.05
CA PRO A 264 -2.56 8.46 27.65
C PRO A 264 -1.71 9.35 26.74
N TRP A 265 -0.97 10.30 27.29
CA TRP A 265 -0.10 11.21 26.55
C TRP A 265 1.27 10.59 26.35
N VAL A 266 1.67 10.39 25.09
CA VAL A 266 2.96 9.84 24.69
C VAL A 266 3.73 10.87 23.88
N LYS A 267 5.03 10.98 24.13
CA LYS A 267 5.89 11.92 23.42
C LYS A 267 6.13 11.42 21.99
N VAL A 268 5.95 12.30 21.01
CA VAL A 268 6.09 12.01 19.57
C VAL A 268 7.14 12.90 18.88
N SER A 269 7.61 13.94 19.56
CA SER A 269 8.73 14.78 19.12
C SER A 269 9.50 15.30 20.33
N GLU A 270 10.83 15.23 20.25
CA GLU A 270 11.74 15.88 21.22
C GLU A 270 11.86 17.39 20.98
N THR A 271 11.33 17.88 19.86
CA THR A 271 11.31 19.31 19.53
C THR A 271 9.91 19.86 19.72
N GLY A 272 9.78 21.19 19.80
CA GLY A 272 8.48 21.87 19.80
C GLY A 272 7.72 21.78 18.47
N THR A 273 8.22 21.03 17.48
CA THR A 273 7.69 20.93 16.12
C THR A 273 7.14 19.55 15.83
N VAL A 274 6.01 19.49 15.14
CA VAL A 274 5.41 18.26 14.62
C VAL A 274 4.81 18.50 13.25
N THR A 275 4.95 17.52 12.36
CA THR A 275 4.15 17.39 11.13
C THR A 275 3.29 16.15 11.27
N TYR A 276 1.98 16.30 11.08
CA TYR A 276 1.03 15.20 11.24
C TYR A 276 -0.04 15.23 10.14
N ALA A 277 -0.68 14.10 9.90
CA ALA A 277 -1.76 13.94 8.94
C ALA A 277 -3.11 14.40 9.54
N ASP A 278 -3.51 15.65 9.34
CA ASP A 278 -4.75 16.17 9.91
C ASP A 278 -6.00 15.60 9.19
N PRO A 279 -6.90 14.87 9.88
CA PRO A 279 -8.06 14.25 9.24
C PRO A 279 -9.00 15.25 8.55
N ARG A 280 -9.00 16.52 8.95
CA ARG A 280 -9.85 17.55 8.36
C ARG A 280 -9.41 17.92 6.95
N LEU A 281 -8.11 17.77 6.64
CA LEU A 281 -7.57 18.03 5.30
C LEU A 281 -7.92 16.92 4.29
N ASN A 282 -8.46 15.78 4.75
CA ASN A 282 -8.97 14.71 3.88
C ASN A 282 -10.41 14.95 3.40
N LYS A 283 -11.12 15.93 3.95
CA LYS A 283 -12.51 16.28 3.58
C LYS A 283 -12.54 17.09 2.28
N LYS A 284 -12.19 16.44 1.17
CA LYS A 284 -12.13 17.03 -0.18
C LYS A 284 -13.54 17.32 -0.72
N PRO A 285 -13.77 18.44 -1.41
CA PRO A 285 -15.01 18.68 -2.15
C PRO A 285 -15.29 17.60 -3.19
N VAL A 286 -16.57 17.44 -3.54
CA VAL A 286 -17.00 16.44 -4.53
C VAL A 286 -16.59 16.87 -5.94
N LYS A 287 -16.64 18.16 -6.23
CA LYS A 287 -16.28 18.72 -7.55
C LYS A 287 -14.97 19.49 -7.45
N THR A 288 -14.11 19.34 -8.46
CA THR A 288 -12.84 20.06 -8.58
C THR A 288 -13.01 21.57 -8.74
N SER A 289 -14.19 22.05 -9.16
CA SER A 289 -14.53 23.49 -9.22
C SER A 289 -14.84 24.12 -7.86
N GLU A 290 -15.07 23.31 -6.83
CA GLU A 290 -15.42 23.78 -5.48
C GLU A 290 -14.16 24.02 -4.64
N THR A 291 -14.20 25.01 -3.75
CA THR A 291 -13.16 25.22 -2.74
C THR A 291 -13.67 24.67 -1.41
N GLY A 292 -12.94 23.72 -0.83
CA GLY A 292 -13.21 23.23 0.52
C GLY A 292 -12.65 24.21 1.54
N SER A 293 -13.23 24.25 2.75
CA SER A 293 -12.69 24.98 3.88
C SER A 293 -12.42 24.03 5.05
N TRP A 294 -11.41 24.35 5.84
CA TRP A 294 -11.07 23.61 7.04
C TRP A 294 -10.68 24.56 8.17
N VAL A 295 -10.87 24.07 9.40
CA VAL A 295 -10.57 24.81 10.62
C VAL A 295 -9.91 23.87 11.61
N ILE A 296 -8.73 24.26 12.12
CA ILE A 296 -7.99 23.57 13.16
C ILE A 296 -8.00 24.47 14.41
N PRO A 297 -8.78 24.12 15.45
CA PRO A 297 -8.77 24.85 16.70
C PRO A 297 -7.51 24.53 17.49
N VAL A 298 -6.86 25.58 17.98
CA VAL A 298 -5.74 25.51 18.90
C VAL A 298 -6.03 26.40 20.10
N LYS A 299 -5.80 25.92 21.31
CA LYS A 299 -5.98 26.72 22.53
C LYS A 299 -4.72 26.72 23.39
N GLN A 300 -4.59 27.72 24.26
CA GLN A 300 -3.63 27.67 25.34
C GLN A 300 -4.07 26.64 26.39
N LYS A 301 -3.14 25.87 26.93
CA LYS A 301 -3.46 24.81 27.91
C LYS A 301 -4.02 25.36 29.23
N GLU A 302 -3.46 26.48 29.69
CA GLU A 302 -3.79 27.15 30.97
C GLU A 302 -4.77 28.33 30.79
N GLY A 303 -5.38 28.49 29.61
CA GLY A 303 -6.21 29.66 29.28
C GLY A 303 -7.46 29.32 28.47
N GLU A 304 -8.42 30.24 28.50
CA GLU A 304 -9.67 30.15 27.73
C GLU A 304 -9.50 30.63 26.27
N GLN A 305 -8.36 31.24 25.95
CA GLN A 305 -8.12 31.76 24.61
C GLN A 305 -7.93 30.61 23.63
N GLN A 306 -8.76 30.62 22.59
CA GLN A 306 -8.71 29.71 21.45
C GLN A 306 -8.49 30.50 20.17
N ASN A 307 -7.60 29.99 19.33
CA ASN A 307 -7.36 30.47 17.99
C ASN A 307 -7.85 29.42 16.97
N LEU A 308 -8.39 29.88 15.85
CA LEU A 308 -8.83 29.05 14.75
C LEU A 308 -7.88 29.23 13.57
N LEU A 309 -7.07 28.21 13.31
CA LEU A 309 -6.29 28.13 12.08
C LEU A 309 -7.23 27.72 10.95
N LYS A 310 -7.42 28.58 9.97
CA LYS A 310 -8.35 28.42 8.88
C LYS A 310 -7.58 28.19 7.60
N GLY A 311 -8.18 27.42 6.70
CA GLY A 311 -7.62 27.27 5.39
C GLY A 311 -8.59 26.74 4.36
N GLU A 312 -8.06 26.58 3.17
CA GLU A 312 -8.78 26.18 1.98
C GLU A 312 -8.18 24.88 1.40
N LEU A 313 -9.02 24.12 0.70
CA LEU A 313 -8.62 23.01 -0.16
C LEU A 313 -9.04 23.37 -1.59
N LYS A 314 -8.06 23.61 -2.45
CA LYS A 314 -8.29 23.98 -3.85
C LYS A 314 -7.78 22.90 -4.79
N TRP A 315 -8.52 22.61 -5.84
CA TRP A 315 -8.02 21.75 -6.90
C TRP A 315 -6.96 22.50 -7.70
N GLN A 316 -5.80 21.88 -7.86
CA GLN A 316 -4.72 22.34 -8.72
C GLN A 316 -4.63 21.38 -9.91
N THR A 317 -5.01 21.86 -11.10
CA THR A 317 -4.81 21.11 -12.34
C THR A 317 -3.32 20.97 -12.63
N ILE A 318 -2.91 19.78 -13.03
CA ILE A 318 -1.59 19.55 -13.64
C ILE A 318 -1.75 19.89 -15.11
N VAL A 319 -1.19 21.02 -15.54
CA VAL A 319 -1.15 21.36 -16.95
C VAL A 319 0.02 20.61 -17.56
N GLU A 320 -0.23 19.67 -18.46
CA GLU A 320 0.82 19.21 -19.38
C GLU A 320 1.20 20.41 -20.24
N GLN A 321 2.38 21.00 -20.02
CA GLN A 321 2.99 21.82 -21.05
C GLN A 321 3.44 20.88 -22.17
N VAL A 322 2.53 20.61 -23.09
CA VAL A 322 2.88 20.08 -24.41
C VAL A 322 3.35 21.28 -25.23
N ASN A 323 4.67 21.46 -25.29
CA ASN A 323 5.35 22.18 -26.37
C ASN A 323 6.05 21.16 -27.26
#